data_AF-A0A412NNF8-F1
#
_entry.id   AF-A0A412NNF8-F1
#
_cell.length_a   1.000
_cell.length_b   1.000
_cell.length_c   1.000
_cell.angle_alpha   90.00
_cell.angle_beta   90.00
_cell.angle_gamma   90.00
#
_symmetry.space_group_name_H-M   'P 1'
#
loop_
_entity.id
_entity.type
_entity.pdbx_description
1 polymer ?
#
loop_
_entity_poly.entity_id
_entity_poly.type
_entity_poly.pdbx_seq_one_letter_code
_entity_poly.pdbx_strand_id
1 'polypeptide(L)'
;MAERKRSKEIHFYVTEEERKLIRRKMIESKTKNMGAYLRKMAIDGYIVNTDTTPLKKQYEEMHKIGVNINQIAKKVNTTGDLYPEEMQELKEMVKELWRILRSSPLK
;
A
#
# COMPACT_ATOMS: atom_id res chain seq x y z
N MET A 1 6.34 17.02 46.42
CA MET A 1 6.57 16.79 44.98
C MET A 1 6.00 17.98 44.23
N ALA A 2 6.80 18.71 43.45
CA ALA A 2 6.32 19.85 42.68
C ALA A 2 5.19 19.41 41.72
N GLU A 3 4.12 20.20 41.62
CA GLU A 3 3.06 19.96 40.64
C GLU A 3 3.65 19.90 39.24
N ARG A 4 3.50 18.74 38.59
CA ARG A 4 3.96 18.59 37.21
C ARG A 4 3.01 19.37 36.31
N LYS A 5 3.55 20.24 35.45
CA LYS A 5 2.81 20.90 34.35
C LYS A 5 2.03 19.92 33.45
N ARG A 6 2.40 18.63 33.45
CA ARG A 6 1.76 17.55 32.68
C ARG A 6 1.45 16.39 33.61
N SER A 7 0.21 16.34 34.09
CA SER A 7 -0.26 15.41 35.12
C SER A 7 -0.96 14.16 34.58
N LYS A 8 -1.39 14.16 33.32
CA LYS A 8 -2.09 13.02 32.68
C LYS A 8 -1.10 12.13 31.94
N GLU A 9 -1.24 10.81 32.10
CA GLU A 9 -0.43 9.78 31.44
C GLU A 9 -1.21 9.10 30.31
N ILE A 10 -0.50 8.67 29.27
CA ILE A 10 -1.00 7.84 28.17
C ILE A 10 -0.07 6.63 28.09
N HIS A 11 -0.61 5.43 28.35
CA HIS A 11 0.13 4.17 28.34
C HIS A 11 -0.35 3.29 27.19
N PHE A 12 0.59 2.68 26.46
CA PHE A 12 0.28 1.71 25.41
C PHE A 12 1.40 0.68 25.28
N TYR A 13 1.02 -0.55 24.93
CA TYR A 13 1.96 -1.63 24.69
C TYR A 13 2.45 -1.61 23.24
N VAL A 14 3.72 -1.95 23.06
CA VAL A 14 4.35 -2.12 21.75
C VAL A 14 5.18 -3.39 21.76
N THR A 15 5.27 -4.04 20.61
CA THR A 15 6.25 -5.08 20.35
C THR A 15 7.67 -4.50 20.34
N GLU A 16 8.66 -5.36 20.44
CA GLU A 16 10.06 -4.95 20.41
C GLU A 16 10.44 -4.29 19.07
N GLU A 17 9.88 -4.78 17.96
CA GLU A 17 10.11 -4.22 16.64
C GLU A 17 9.47 -2.83 16.47
N GLU A 18 8.22 -2.66 16.93
CA GLU A 18 7.57 -1.34 16.96
C GLU A 18 8.37 -0.36 17.81
N ARG A 19 8.88 -0.79 18.97
CA ARG A 19 9.73 0.04 19.83
C ARG A 19 11.01 0.48 19.14
N LYS A 20 11.69 -0.40 18.41
CA LYS A 20 12.89 -0.07 17.61
C LYS A 20 12.56 0.96 16.52
N LEU A 21 11.45 0.78 15.81
CA LEU A 21 11.01 1.71 14.77
C LEU A 21 10.68 3.09 15.33
N ILE A 22 9.93 3.16 16.42
CA ILE A 22 9.60 4.40 17.14
C ILE A 22 10.89 5.12 17.56
N ARG A 23 11.87 4.39 18.11
CA ARG A 23 13.16 4.96 18.52
C ARG A 23 13.96 5.49 17.33
N ARG A 24 13.97 4.79 16.20
CA ARG A 24 14.65 5.26 14.99
C ARG A 24 14.06 6.59 14.49
N LYS A 25 12.74 6.65 14.34
CA LYS A 25 12.02 7.88 13.93
C LYS A 25 12.22 9.03 14.92
N MET A 26 12.31 8.73 16.21
CA MET A 26 12.65 9.73 17.23
C MET A 26 14.03 10.36 16.96
N ILE A 27 15.04 9.55 16.64
CA ILE A 27 16.39 10.04 16.32
C ILE A 27 16.36 10.90 15.05
N GLU A 28 15.62 10.48 14.02
CA GLU A 28 15.43 11.24 12.77
C GLU A 28 14.78 12.60 13.03
N SER A 29 13.84 12.67 13.99
CA SER A 29 13.22 13.93 14.44
C SER A 29 14.14 14.83 15.29
N LYS A 30 15.42 14.45 15.46
CA LYS A 30 16.44 15.17 16.25
C LYS A 30 16.08 15.35 17.72
N THR A 31 15.29 14.43 18.29
CA THR A 31 14.84 14.48 19.69
C THR A 31 15.43 13.32 20.49
N LYS A 32 15.86 13.57 21.73
CA LYS A 32 16.36 12.52 22.65
C LYS A 32 15.31 12.06 23.68
N ASN A 33 14.18 12.77 23.75
CA ASN A 33 13.11 12.51 24.71
C ASN A 33 11.90 11.85 24.02
N MET A 34 11.64 10.59 24.37
CA MET A 34 10.53 9.81 23.81
C MET A 34 9.17 10.47 24.01
N GLY A 35 8.90 11.00 25.21
CA GLY A 35 7.63 11.65 25.51
C GLY A 35 7.44 12.98 24.77
N ALA A 36 8.53 13.69 24.47
CA ALA A 36 8.48 14.89 23.63
C ALA A 36 8.21 14.53 22.16
N TYR A 37 8.88 13.49 21.66
CA TYR A 37 8.68 12.99 20.30
C TYR A 37 7.26 12.47 20.08
N LEU A 38 6.77 11.56 20.94
CA LEU A 38 5.43 10.99 20.80
C LEU A 38 4.35 12.07 20.91
N ARG A 39 4.52 13.04 21.81
CA ARG A 39 3.57 14.16 21.92
C ARG A 39 3.59 15.04 20.67
N LYS A 40 4.77 15.35 20.14
CA LYS A 40 4.91 16.14 18.90
C LYS A 40 4.26 15.41 17.72
N MET A 41 4.48 14.11 17.59
CA MET A 41 3.84 13.31 16.54
C MET A 41 2.32 13.20 16.71
N ALA A 42 1.83 13.08 17.94
CA ALA A 42 0.40 12.96 18.21
C ALA A 42 -0.37 14.28 18.07
N ILE A 43 0.30 15.44 18.25
CA ILE A 43 -0.34 16.77 18.16
C ILE A 43 -0.07 17.43 16.81
N ASP A 44 1.19 17.48 16.38
CA ASP A 44 1.64 18.23 15.20
C ASP A 44 1.81 17.34 13.96
N GLY A 45 1.66 16.01 14.11
CA GLY A 45 1.80 15.08 13.00
C GLY A 45 0.69 15.28 11.96
N TYR A 46 1.06 15.26 10.68
CA TYR A 46 0.08 15.20 9.60
C TYR A 46 -0.53 13.80 9.53
N ILE A 47 -1.85 13.72 9.66
CA ILE A 47 -2.58 12.48 9.38
C ILE A 47 -2.80 12.43 7.87
N VAL A 48 -2.02 11.59 7.19
CA VAL A 48 -2.24 11.30 5.78
C VAL A 48 -3.23 10.16 5.70
N ASN A 49 -4.48 10.49 5.36
CA ASN A 49 -5.47 9.48 5.03
C ASN A 49 -5.31 9.12 3.55
N THR A 50 -4.43 8.16 3.25
CA THR A 50 -4.33 7.64 1.89
C THR A 50 -5.59 6.81 1.62
N ASP A 51 -6.61 7.42 1.02
CA ASP A 51 -7.74 6.68 0.49
C ASP A 51 -7.26 5.82 -0.68
N THR A 52 -7.03 4.54 -0.40
CA THR A 52 -6.61 3.53 -1.39
C THR A 52 -7.80 2.86 -2.07
N THR A 53 -9.03 3.29 -1.77
CA THR A 53 -10.25 2.80 -2.43
C THR A 53 -10.16 2.86 -3.96
N PRO A 54 -9.63 3.94 -4.58
CA PRO A 54 -9.45 4.00 -6.03
C PRO A 54 -8.45 2.96 -6.55
N LEU A 55 -7.37 2.71 -5.80
CA LEU A 55 -6.37 1.70 -6.16
C LEU A 55 -6.95 0.29 -6.09
N LYS A 56 -7.76 0.00 -5.06
CA LYS A 56 -8.40 -1.30 -4.90
C LYS A 56 -9.29 -1.65 -6.11
N LYS A 57 -10.08 -0.69 -6.61
CA LYS A 57 -10.90 -0.89 -7.82
C LYS A 57 -10.02 -1.15 -9.06
N GLN A 58 -8.93 -0.41 -9.23
CA GLN A 58 -7.98 -0.63 -10.33
C GLN A 58 -7.35 -2.03 -10.25
N TYR A 59 -6.96 -2.49 -9.06
CA TYR A 59 -6.44 -3.84 -8.86
C TYR A 59 -7.46 -4.92 -9.18
N GLU A 60 -8.73 -4.74 -8.83
CA GLU A 60 -9.81 -5.68 -9.14
C GLU A 60 -10.02 -5.82 -10.67
N GLU A 61 -9.98 -4.72 -11.41
CA GLU A 61 -10.07 -4.74 -12.88
C GLU A 61 -8.85 -5.44 -13.51
N MET A 62 -7.65 -5.10 -13.05
CA MET A 62 -6.42 -5.78 -13.50
C MET A 62 -6.44 -7.27 -13.19
N HIS A 63 -6.97 -7.66 -12.03
CA HIS A 63 -7.06 -9.06 -11.63
C HIS A 63 -7.94 -9.88 -12.58
N LYS A 64 -9.10 -9.34 -13.00
CA LYS A 64 -9.96 -10.00 -14.00
C LYS A 64 -9.25 -10.22 -15.32
N ILE A 65 -8.49 -9.23 -15.79
CA ILE A 65 -7.69 -9.35 -17.02
C ILE A 65 -6.59 -10.41 -16.84
N GLY A 66 -5.89 -10.40 -15.70
CA GLY A 66 -4.88 -11.42 -15.40
C GLY A 66 -5.44 -12.84 -15.36
N VAL A 67 -6.67 -13.02 -14.84
CA VAL A 67 -7.35 -14.32 -14.82
C VAL A 67 -7.63 -14.83 -16.23
N ASN A 68 -8.18 -14.04 -17.16
CA ASN A 68 -8.45 -14.58 -18.50
C ASN A 68 -7.15 -14.80 -19.30
N ILE A 69 -6.10 -13.98 -19.11
CA ILE A 69 -4.77 -14.27 -19.67
C ILE A 69 -4.26 -15.63 -19.19
N ASN A 70 -4.41 -15.94 -17.90
CA ASN A 70 -4.00 -17.23 -17.34
C ASN A 70 -4.85 -18.40 -17.88
N GLN A 71 -6.13 -18.18 -18.18
CA GLN A 71 -6.98 -19.18 -18.84
C GLN A 71 -6.49 -19.48 -20.26
N ILE A 72 -6.18 -18.45 -21.05
CA ILE A 72 -5.60 -18.61 -22.39
C ILE A 72 -4.26 -19.36 -22.29
N ALA A 73 -3.38 -18.96 -21.36
CA ALA A 73 -2.10 -19.63 -21.15
C ALA A 73 -2.26 -21.13 -20.79
N LYS A 74 -3.21 -21.45 -19.90
CA LYS A 74 -3.53 -22.85 -19.57
C LYS A 74 -4.07 -23.61 -20.77
N LYS A 75 -4.96 -23.01 -21.55
CA LYS A 75 -5.53 -23.62 -22.76
C LYS A 75 -4.44 -23.91 -23.79
N VAL A 76 -3.56 -22.95 -24.08
CA VAL A 76 -2.41 -23.15 -24.98
C VAL A 76 -1.50 -24.28 -24.47
N ASN A 77 -1.19 -24.30 -23.17
CA ASN A 77 -0.37 -25.36 -22.59
C ASN A 77 -1.02 -26.76 -22.66
N THR A 78 -2.35 -26.84 -22.81
CA THR A 78 -3.09 -28.10 -22.84
C THR A 78 -3.37 -28.57 -24.27
N THR A 79 -3.67 -27.65 -25.18
CA THR A 79 -4.03 -27.95 -26.58
C THR A 79 -2.85 -27.83 -27.55
N GLY A 80 -1.75 -27.19 -27.16
CA GLY A 80 -0.55 -27.00 -28.00
C GLY A 80 -0.69 -25.92 -29.07
N ASP A 81 -1.92 -25.61 -29.49
CA ASP A 81 -2.24 -24.60 -30.50
C ASP A 81 -2.82 -23.34 -29.88
N LEU A 82 -2.44 -22.19 -30.44
CA LEU A 82 -3.01 -20.88 -30.16
C LEU A 82 -3.74 -20.42 -31.42
N TYR A 83 -5.07 -20.32 -31.34
CA TYR A 83 -5.86 -19.89 -32.48
C TYR A 83 -5.67 -18.38 -32.74
N PRO A 84 -5.76 -17.92 -34.00
CA PRO A 84 -5.63 -16.49 -34.33
C PRO A 84 -6.59 -15.58 -33.56
N GLU A 85 -7.79 -16.08 -33.25
CA GLU A 85 -8.82 -15.40 -32.46
C GLU A 85 -8.35 -15.17 -31.01
N GLU A 86 -7.75 -16.18 -30.37
CA GLU A 86 -7.22 -16.10 -29.00
C GLU A 86 -6.00 -15.17 -28.91
N MET A 87 -5.17 -15.15 -29.97
CA MET A 87 -4.07 -14.19 -30.09
C MET A 87 -4.60 -12.75 -30.19
N GLN A 88 -5.72 -12.54 -30.87
CA GLN A 88 -6.35 -11.24 -31.00
C GLN A 88 -6.98 -10.78 -29.68
N GLU A 89 -7.71 -11.66 -28.98
CA GLU A 89 -8.23 -11.41 -27.63
C GLU A 89 -7.11 -11.05 -26.65
N LEU A 90 -6.00 -11.80 -26.67
CA LEU A 90 -4.87 -11.55 -25.78
C LEU A 90 -4.23 -10.17 -26.03
N LYS A 91 -4.10 -9.75 -27.30
CA LYS A 91 -3.61 -8.41 -27.65
C LYS A 91 -4.54 -7.30 -27.14
N GLU A 92 -5.85 -7.50 -27.23
CA GLU A 92 -6.84 -6.55 -26.73
C GLU A 92 -6.81 -6.45 -25.19
N MET A 93 -6.72 -7.60 -24.51
CA MET A 93 -6.58 -7.66 -23.05
C MET A 93 -5.31 -6.95 -22.55
N VAL A 94 -4.18 -7.13 -23.22
CA VAL A 94 -2.91 -6.45 -22.88
C VAL A 94 -3.02 -4.94 -23.12
N LYS A 95 -3.69 -4.52 -24.19
CA LYS A 95 -3.94 -3.10 -24.49
C LYS A 95 -4.81 -2.46 -23.40
N GLU A 96 -5.82 -3.17 -22.93
CA GLU A 96 -6.71 -2.72 -21.87
C GLU A 96 -5.99 -2.62 -20.51
N LEU A 97 -5.12 -3.60 -20.20
CA LEU A 97 -4.25 -3.56 -19.03
C LEU A 97 -3.34 -2.32 -19.06
N TRP A 98 -2.76 -2.00 -20.22
CA TRP A 98 -1.96 -0.78 -20.41
C TRP A 98 -2.76 0.52 -20.27
N ARG A 99 -4.03 0.53 -20.69
CA ARG A 99 -4.94 1.68 -20.52
C ARG A 99 -5.21 1.94 -19.05
N ILE A 100 -5.54 0.90 -18.28
CA ILE A 100 -5.80 0.99 -16.85
C ILE A 100 -4.55 1.51 -16.11
N LEU A 101 -3.38 0.91 -16.39
CA LEU A 101 -2.10 1.33 -15.78
C LEU A 101 -1.76 2.81 -16.06
N ARG A 102 -1.93 3.28 -17.31
CA ARG A 102 -1.64 4.68 -17.66
C ARG A 102 -2.67 5.68 -17.15
N SER A 103 -3.88 5.23 -16.87
CA SER A 103 -4.94 6.05 -16.27
C SER A 103 -4.78 6.23 -14.76
N SER A 104 -3.85 5.50 -14.13
CA SER A 104 -3.59 5.64 -12.71
C SER A 104 -2.94 7.02 -12.42
N PRO A 105 -3.47 7.79 -11.46
CA PRO A 105 -2.97 9.13 -11.11
C PRO A 105 -1.61 9.11 -10.39
N LEU A 106 -0.88 7.99 -10.37
CA LEU A 106 0.44 7.83 -9.72
C LEU A 106 1.60 8.44 -10.53
N LYS A 107 1.38 9.54 -11.26
CA LYS A 107 2.45 10.38 -11.84
C LYS A 107 2.72 11.60 -10.98
#